data_AF-A0A852WIQ0-F1
#
_entry.id   AF-A0A852WIQ0-F1
#
_cell.length_a   1.000
_cell.length_b   1.000
_cell.length_c   1.000
_cell.angle_alpha   90.00
_cell.angle_beta   90.00
_cell.angle_gamma   90.00
#
_symmetry.space_group_name_H-M   'P 1'
#
loop_
_entity.id
_entity.type
_entity.pdbx_description
1 polymer ?
#
loop_
_entity_poly.entity_id
_entity_poly.type
_entity_poly.pdbx_seq_one_letter_code
_entity_poly.pdbx_strand_id
1 'polypeptide(L)'
;MTSTATARHSAAMWTSLAVTCSQRSQVLRLTVINAPDVSKNNMDIEKRYGRRSPSSTPYFDCRVTTRRRKVKSAAIFAAFALYAAFLLKLLLFSRVPGSERSINLVPFASIAAYASSHAPGAARTGFANIVGNILIFISLGFYASWLRHRATTARIMLIVASISVAVEVLQGILGVGASDIDDVMLNSVGGFIGILALTLLTATLRTQSRVRSAVAALSLLAIPVWCYLLVVIRLHM
;
A
#
# COMPACT_ATOMS: atom_id res chain seq x y z
N MET A 1 33.94 27.74 20.22
CA MET A 1 33.53 26.32 20.32
C MET A 1 32.03 26.27 20.17
N THR A 2 31.55 26.12 18.94
CA THR A 2 30.15 26.32 18.52
C THR A 2 29.79 25.20 17.57
N SER A 3 28.89 24.27 17.95
CA SER A 3 27.99 23.56 17.02
C SER A 3 27.16 22.51 17.76
N THR A 4 26.06 22.92 18.41
CA THR A 4 24.98 21.98 18.83
C THR A 4 23.57 22.60 18.80
N ALA A 5 23.37 23.80 18.24
CA ALA A 5 22.09 24.51 18.33
C ALA A 5 21.20 24.47 17.06
N THR A 6 21.68 23.94 15.92
CA THR A 6 20.98 24.10 14.62
C THR A 6 20.08 22.94 14.20
N ALA A 7 20.06 21.80 14.92
CA ALA A 7 19.30 20.62 14.48
C ALA A 7 17.84 20.55 15.00
N ARG A 8 17.46 21.34 16.01
CA ARG A 8 16.09 21.30 16.60
C ARG A 8 15.08 22.26 15.98
N HIS A 9 15.53 23.27 15.22
CA HIS A 9 14.63 24.26 14.62
C HIS A 9 14.01 23.82 13.28
N SER A 10 14.57 22.82 12.60
CA SER A 10 14.07 22.37 11.30
C SER A 10 12.87 21.42 11.39
N ALA A 11 12.56 20.82 12.54
CA ALA A 11 11.41 19.92 12.68
C ALA A 11 10.10 20.65 13.03
N ALA A 12 10.19 21.77 13.75
CA ALA A 12 9.02 22.55 14.18
C ALA A 12 8.37 23.37 13.05
N MET A 13 9.13 23.68 11.99
CA MET A 13 8.62 24.51 10.89
C MET A 13 7.74 23.73 9.91
N TRP A 14 7.94 22.41 9.77
CA TRP A 14 7.14 21.56 8.87
C TRP A 14 5.79 21.13 9.46
N THR A 15 5.68 21.04 10.79
CA THR A 15 4.40 20.76 11.46
C THR A 15 3.46 21.97 11.40
N SER A 16 3.98 23.21 11.48
CA SER A 16 3.15 24.42 11.29
C SER A 16 2.61 24.57 9.87
N LEU A 17 3.41 24.23 8.84
CA LEU A 17 2.98 24.32 7.44
C LEU A 17 1.85 23.33 7.09
N ALA A 18 1.83 22.14 7.70
CA ALA A 18 0.78 21.14 7.49
C ALA A 18 -0.56 21.54 8.14
N VAL A 19 -0.54 22.29 9.26
CA VAL A 19 -1.75 22.76 9.95
C VAL A 19 -2.40 23.93 9.20
N THR A 20 -1.62 24.85 8.65
CA THR A 20 -2.16 26.00 7.89
C THR A 20 -2.86 25.62 6.57
N CYS A 21 -2.52 24.49 5.95
CA CYS A 21 -3.14 24.07 4.69
C CYS A 21 -4.54 23.43 4.88
N SER A 22 -4.88 22.98 6.11
CA SER A 22 -6.20 22.43 6.42
C SER A 22 -7.21 23.51 6.85
N GLN A 23 -6.75 24.61 7.47
CA GLN A 23 -7.63 25.70 7.92
C GLN A 23 -8.10 26.61 6.78
N ARG A 24 -7.29 26.81 5.74
CA ARG A 24 -7.62 27.70 4.60
C ARG A 24 -8.87 27.25 3.83
N SER A 25 -9.19 25.95 3.87
CA SER A 25 -10.36 25.39 3.18
C SER A 25 -11.67 25.54 3.97
N GLN A 26 -11.60 25.82 5.28
CA GLN A 26 -12.77 26.05 6.15
C GLN A 26 -13.16 27.54 6.18
N VAL A 27 -12.17 28.44 6.21
CA VAL A 27 -12.40 29.90 6.24
C VAL A 27 -13.08 30.40 4.96
N LEU A 28 -12.73 29.84 3.79
CA LEU A 28 -13.34 30.20 2.50
C LEU A 28 -14.84 29.81 2.39
N ARG A 29 -15.34 28.92 3.24
CA ARG A 29 -16.76 28.53 3.28
C ARG A 29 -17.61 29.44 4.17
N LEU A 30 -16.99 30.15 5.12
CA LEU A 30 -17.68 30.99 6.09
C LEU A 30 -17.79 32.45 5.65
N THR A 31 -16.96 32.92 4.71
CA THR A 31 -17.01 34.31 4.21
C THR A 31 -18.11 34.57 3.17
N VAL A 32 -18.79 33.52 2.69
CA VAL A 32 -19.84 33.65 1.64
C VAL A 32 -21.24 33.88 2.24
N ILE A 33 -21.43 33.78 3.56
CA ILE A 33 -22.78 33.78 4.17
C ILE A 33 -23.21 35.16 4.71
N ASN A 34 -22.29 36.12 4.90
CA ASN A 34 -22.63 37.45 5.41
C ASN A 34 -22.16 38.57 4.49
N ALA A 35 -22.99 38.95 3.51
CA ALA A 35 -22.89 40.25 2.84
C ALA A 35 -24.07 41.12 3.31
N PRO A 36 -23.85 42.26 3.97
CA PRO A 36 -24.91 43.17 4.34
C PRO A 36 -25.44 43.92 3.12
N ASP A 37 -26.75 44.11 3.13
CA ASP A 37 -27.55 44.85 2.16
C ASP A 37 -27.14 46.33 2.16
N VAL A 38 -26.50 46.79 1.08
CA VAL A 38 -26.21 48.22 0.85
C VAL A 38 -27.04 48.70 -0.33
N SER A 39 -28.19 49.22 0.07
CA SER A 39 -29.16 49.97 -0.70
C SER A 39 -28.57 51.25 -1.29
N LYS A 40 -28.94 51.49 -2.57
CA LYS A 40 -29.03 52.77 -3.27
C LYS A 40 -27.72 53.54 -3.48
N ASN A 41 -27.17 53.43 -4.69
CA ASN A 41 -27.03 54.59 -5.56
C ASN A 41 -26.77 54.19 -7.02
N ASN A 42 -27.58 54.83 -7.85
CA ASN A 42 -27.62 54.97 -9.30
C ASN A 42 -26.33 54.58 -10.06
N MET A 43 -26.42 53.69 -11.05
CA MET A 43 -27.06 53.95 -12.35
C MET A 43 -26.36 55.06 -13.15
N ASP A 44 -25.02 55.05 -13.23
CA ASP A 44 -24.27 55.88 -14.19
C ASP A 44 -22.94 55.28 -14.72
N ILE A 45 -22.61 54.02 -14.41
CA ILE A 45 -21.32 53.43 -14.82
C ILE A 45 -21.45 52.41 -15.97
N GLU A 46 -22.63 51.83 -16.21
CA GLU A 46 -22.80 50.75 -17.19
C GLU A 46 -22.74 51.18 -18.67
N LYS A 47 -22.79 52.49 -18.98
CA LYS A 47 -22.76 52.97 -20.38
C LYS A 47 -21.36 53.27 -20.93
N ARG A 48 -20.28 53.14 -20.13
CA ARG A 48 -18.93 53.57 -20.54
C ARG A 48 -17.92 52.45 -20.83
N TYR A 49 -18.28 51.18 -20.64
CA TYR A 49 -17.44 50.05 -21.04
C TYR A 49 -18.26 49.07 -21.88
N GLY A 50 -18.03 49.14 -23.19
CA GLY A 50 -18.72 48.32 -24.18
C GLY A 50 -18.54 46.83 -23.97
N ARG A 51 -19.55 46.07 -24.40
CA ARG A 51 -19.54 44.61 -24.59
C ARG A 51 -18.20 44.14 -25.16
N ARG A 52 -17.35 43.57 -24.31
CA ARG A 52 -16.44 42.48 -24.73
C ARG A 52 -16.99 41.19 -24.16
N SER A 53 -17.50 40.36 -25.05
CA SER A 53 -17.87 38.97 -24.77
C SER A 53 -16.77 38.28 -23.95
N PRO A 54 -17.10 37.49 -22.93
CA PRO A 54 -16.09 36.76 -22.19
C PRO A 54 -15.45 35.73 -23.12
N SER A 55 -14.19 35.96 -23.49
CA SER A 55 -13.35 34.94 -24.09
C SER A 55 -13.29 33.76 -23.12
N SER A 56 -13.61 32.59 -23.66
CA SER A 56 -13.62 31.30 -22.99
C SER A 56 -12.39 31.09 -22.10
N THR A 57 -12.57 31.26 -20.80
CA THR A 57 -11.63 30.72 -19.82
C THR A 57 -11.64 29.20 -19.97
N PRO A 58 -10.48 28.52 -20.09
CA PRO A 58 -10.47 27.08 -20.00
C PRO A 58 -10.79 26.76 -18.54
N TYR A 59 -12.05 26.45 -18.28
CA TYR A 59 -12.47 25.77 -17.05
C TYR A 59 -11.72 24.43 -17.05
N PHE A 60 -10.51 24.41 -16.49
CA PHE A 60 -9.72 23.20 -16.33
C PHE A 60 -10.58 22.26 -15.48
N ASP A 61 -11.12 21.23 -16.13
CA ASP A 61 -12.19 20.41 -15.58
C ASP A 61 -11.69 19.64 -14.34
N CYS A 62 -11.98 20.21 -13.17
CA CYS A 62 -11.67 19.62 -11.87
C CYS A 62 -12.36 18.23 -11.73
N ARG A 63 -13.47 18.01 -12.45
CA ARG A 63 -14.23 16.74 -12.48
C ARG A 63 -13.47 15.63 -13.22
N VAL A 64 -12.73 15.94 -14.30
CA VAL A 64 -11.85 14.97 -14.98
C VAL A 64 -10.69 14.54 -14.09
N THR A 65 -10.11 15.46 -13.32
CA THR A 65 -8.99 15.12 -12.41
C THR A 65 -9.43 14.19 -11.28
N THR A 66 -10.67 14.33 -10.79
CA THR A 66 -11.24 13.45 -9.76
C THR A 66 -11.63 12.08 -10.32
N ARG A 67 -12.18 11.99 -11.54
CA ARG A 67 -12.46 10.71 -12.22
C ARG A 67 -11.20 9.87 -12.43
N ARG A 68 -10.11 10.47 -12.94
CA ARG A 68 -8.81 9.77 -13.13
C ARG A 68 -8.23 9.27 -11.81
N ARG A 69 -8.36 10.02 -10.72
CA ARG A 69 -7.92 9.58 -9.38
C ARG A 69 -8.75 8.42 -8.85
N LYS A 70 -10.07 8.41 -9.08
CA LYS A 70 -10.97 7.31 -8.73
C LYS A 70 -10.64 6.03 -9.49
N VAL A 71 -10.45 6.12 -10.82
CA VAL A 71 -10.07 4.97 -11.66
C VAL A 71 -8.75 4.35 -11.20
N LYS A 72 -7.71 5.18 -10.97
CA LYS A 72 -6.43 4.70 -10.43
C LYS A 72 -6.58 3.99 -9.07
N SER A 73 -7.43 4.52 -8.19
CA SER A 73 -7.73 3.88 -6.91
C SER A 73 -8.41 2.52 -7.11
N ALA A 74 -9.43 2.47 -7.97
CA ALA A 74 -10.17 1.24 -8.24
C ALA A 74 -9.24 0.15 -8.79
N ALA A 75 -8.32 0.49 -9.70
CA ALA A 75 -7.33 -0.45 -10.22
C ALA A 75 -6.41 -1.02 -9.12
N ILE A 76 -5.91 -0.17 -8.21
CA ILE A 76 -5.09 -0.59 -7.08
C ILE A 76 -5.86 -1.52 -6.15
N PHE A 77 -7.11 -1.18 -5.80
CA PHE A 77 -7.94 -2.01 -4.94
C PHE A 77 -8.31 -3.34 -5.61
N ALA A 78 -8.60 -3.35 -6.92
CA ALA A 78 -8.86 -4.57 -7.67
C ALA A 78 -7.64 -5.49 -7.69
N ALA A 79 -6.44 -4.95 -7.96
CA ALA A 79 -5.20 -5.71 -7.91
C ALA A 79 -4.91 -6.26 -6.51
N PHE A 80 -5.14 -5.46 -5.46
CA PHE A 80 -4.99 -5.90 -4.08
C PHE A 80 -5.98 -7.00 -3.71
N ALA A 81 -7.25 -6.90 -4.16
CA ALA A 81 -8.26 -7.93 -3.91
C ALA A 81 -7.91 -9.24 -4.61
N LEU A 82 -7.46 -9.18 -5.88
CA LEU A 82 -6.97 -10.36 -6.62
C LEU A 82 -5.75 -11.00 -5.94
N TYR A 83 -4.80 -10.17 -5.52
CA TYR A 83 -3.65 -10.62 -4.74
C TYR A 83 -4.09 -11.27 -3.41
N ALA A 84 -5.02 -10.67 -2.66
CA ALA A 84 -5.49 -11.21 -1.39
C ALA A 84 -6.24 -12.54 -1.58
N ALA A 85 -7.02 -12.68 -2.66
CA ALA A 85 -7.65 -13.94 -3.02
C ALA A 85 -6.61 -15.01 -3.40
N PHE A 86 -5.57 -14.63 -4.15
CA PHE A 86 -4.44 -15.50 -4.46
C PHE A 86 -3.69 -15.93 -3.21
N LEU A 87 -3.36 -14.99 -2.32
CA LEU A 87 -2.71 -15.23 -1.04
C LEU A 87 -3.51 -16.22 -0.21
N LEU A 88 -4.81 -15.96 0.00
CA LEU A 88 -5.68 -16.85 0.78
C LEU A 88 -5.74 -18.25 0.16
N LYS A 89 -5.85 -18.35 -1.17
CA LYS A 89 -5.85 -19.65 -1.86
C LYS A 89 -4.52 -20.39 -1.67
N LEU A 90 -3.40 -19.71 -1.86
CA LEU A 90 -2.08 -20.32 -1.71
C LEU A 90 -1.88 -20.78 -0.26
N LEU A 91 -2.22 -19.94 0.70
CA LEU A 91 -2.04 -20.28 2.11
C LEU A 91 -2.95 -21.41 2.59
N LEU A 92 -4.17 -21.52 2.06
CA LEU A 92 -5.11 -22.57 2.47
C LEU A 92 -4.95 -23.88 1.70
N PHE A 93 -4.35 -23.88 0.51
CA PHE A 93 -4.35 -25.05 -0.38
C PHE A 93 -2.99 -25.42 -0.97
N SER A 94 -1.89 -24.74 -0.62
CA SER A 94 -0.59 -24.99 -1.27
C SER A 94 0.17 -26.21 -0.73
N ARG A 95 -0.34 -26.97 0.24
CA ARG A 95 0.28 -28.21 0.71
C ARG A 95 -0.67 -29.40 0.55
N VAL A 96 -0.09 -30.52 0.10
CA VAL A 96 -0.78 -31.73 -0.32
C VAL A 96 -1.67 -32.25 0.84
N PRO A 97 -2.97 -32.49 0.61
CA PRO A 97 -3.84 -33.11 1.60
C PRO A 97 -3.25 -34.46 2.05
N GLY A 98 -3.05 -34.64 3.35
CA GLY A 98 -2.46 -35.87 3.92
C GLY A 98 -1.00 -35.73 4.40
N SER A 99 -0.41 -34.53 4.35
CA SER A 99 0.79 -34.24 5.14
C SER A 99 0.48 -34.37 6.63
N GLU A 100 1.26 -35.18 7.34
CA GLU A 100 1.25 -35.28 8.81
C GLU A 100 1.23 -33.87 9.43
N ARG A 101 0.37 -33.68 10.44
CA ARG A 101 0.27 -32.43 11.19
C ARG A 101 1.54 -32.26 12.03
N SER A 102 2.50 -31.49 11.54
CA SER A 102 3.71 -31.14 12.29
C SER A 102 3.69 -29.66 12.68
N ILE A 103 4.14 -29.38 13.91
CA ILE A 103 4.28 -28.02 14.43
C ILE A 103 5.75 -27.85 14.78
N ASN A 104 6.44 -26.98 14.05
CA ASN A 104 7.81 -26.61 14.32
C ASN A 104 7.87 -25.22 14.95
N LEU A 105 8.17 -25.17 16.24
CA LEU A 105 8.34 -23.92 16.99
C LEU A 105 9.80 -23.60 17.25
N VAL A 106 10.74 -24.42 16.76
CA VAL A 106 12.18 -24.20 16.92
C VAL A 106 12.67 -23.31 15.78
N PRO A 107 13.11 -22.07 16.06
CA PRO A 107 13.62 -21.19 15.02
C PRO A 107 14.81 -21.82 14.29
N PHE A 108 14.86 -21.62 12.98
CA PHE A 108 15.83 -22.10 12.02
C PHE A 108 15.87 -23.62 11.81
N ALA A 109 15.02 -24.39 12.49
CA ALA A 109 15.08 -25.85 12.39
C ALA A 109 14.69 -26.35 11.00
N SER A 110 13.72 -25.70 10.32
CA SER A 110 13.33 -26.10 8.97
C SER A 110 14.36 -25.68 7.94
N ILE A 111 14.92 -24.48 8.09
CA ILE A 111 16.03 -23.99 7.25
C ILE A 111 17.25 -24.92 7.38
N ALA A 112 17.60 -25.31 8.61
CA ALA A 112 18.68 -26.25 8.87
C ALA A 112 18.39 -27.64 8.29
N ALA A 113 17.16 -28.14 8.42
CA ALA A 113 16.75 -29.42 7.85
C ALA A 113 16.92 -29.44 6.32
N TYR A 114 16.51 -28.36 5.63
CA TYR A 114 16.75 -28.24 4.18
C TYR A 114 18.24 -28.22 3.85
N ALA A 115 19.06 -27.52 4.62
CA ALA A 115 20.51 -27.43 4.40
C ALA A 115 21.25 -28.76 4.65
N SER A 116 20.81 -29.56 5.63
CA SER A 116 21.40 -30.86 5.95
C SER A 116 20.85 -32.03 5.13
N SER A 117 19.77 -31.80 4.39
CA SER A 117 19.12 -32.86 3.60
C SER A 117 19.94 -33.20 2.35
N HIS A 118 20.26 -34.48 2.17
CA HIS A 118 21.00 -34.99 1.01
C HIS A 118 20.09 -35.58 -0.06
N ALA A 119 18.76 -35.46 0.11
CA ALA A 119 17.81 -35.95 -0.87
C ALA A 119 17.88 -35.12 -2.17
N PRO A 120 17.84 -35.76 -3.35
CA PRO A 120 17.84 -35.05 -4.62
C PRO A 120 16.72 -34.00 -4.69
N GLY A 121 17.08 -32.74 -4.93
CA GLY A 121 16.12 -31.64 -5.06
C GLY A 121 15.65 -31.00 -3.75
N ALA A 122 16.02 -31.52 -2.57
CA ALA A 122 15.57 -30.98 -1.30
C ALA A 122 16.05 -29.53 -1.05
N ALA A 123 17.29 -29.21 -1.42
CA ALA A 123 17.81 -27.84 -1.38
C ALA A 123 17.01 -26.88 -2.28
N ARG A 124 16.56 -27.34 -3.46
CA ARG A 124 15.76 -26.53 -4.39
C ARG A 124 14.37 -26.26 -3.82
N THR A 125 13.74 -27.28 -3.23
CA THR A 125 12.42 -27.15 -2.58
C THR A 125 12.49 -26.23 -1.37
N GLY A 126 13.51 -26.39 -0.51
CA GLY A 126 13.73 -25.52 0.64
C GLY A 126 13.96 -24.06 0.23
N PHE A 127 14.80 -23.82 -0.78
CA PHE A 127 15.00 -22.49 -1.34
C PHE A 127 13.71 -21.89 -1.90
N ALA A 128 12.92 -22.67 -2.65
CA ALA A 128 11.64 -22.22 -3.19
C ALA A 128 10.63 -21.85 -2.10
N ASN A 129 10.58 -22.59 -0.99
CA ASN A 129 9.73 -22.28 0.16
C ASN A 129 10.17 -20.96 0.82
N ILE A 130 11.47 -20.82 1.11
CA ILE A 130 12.02 -19.62 1.74
C ILE A 130 11.73 -18.38 0.89
N VAL A 131 12.07 -18.45 -0.40
CA VAL A 131 11.88 -17.32 -1.32
C VAL A 131 10.39 -17.06 -1.57
N GLY A 132 9.58 -18.10 -1.69
CA GLY A 132 8.13 -17.99 -1.89
C GLY A 132 7.43 -17.20 -0.77
N ASN A 133 7.75 -17.55 0.48
CA ASN A 133 7.20 -16.88 1.67
C ASN A 133 7.59 -15.40 1.71
N ILE A 134 8.87 -15.07 1.49
CA ILE A 134 9.33 -13.69 1.40
C ILE A 134 8.62 -12.94 0.27
N LEU A 135 8.62 -13.48 -0.96
CA LEU A 135 8.11 -12.79 -2.15
C LEU A 135 6.62 -12.45 -2.05
N ILE A 136 5.83 -13.36 -1.52
CA ILE A 136 4.40 -13.14 -1.32
C ILE A 136 4.17 -12.00 -0.32
N PHE A 137 4.88 -12.01 0.80
CA PHE A 137 4.72 -10.99 1.84
C PHE A 137 5.30 -9.62 1.49
N ILE A 138 6.20 -9.52 0.51
CA ILE A 138 6.61 -8.22 -0.08
C ILE A 138 5.40 -7.47 -0.62
N SER A 139 4.52 -8.16 -1.34
CA SER A 139 3.30 -7.54 -1.88
C SER A 139 2.37 -7.09 -0.74
N LEU A 140 2.22 -7.89 0.31
CA LEU A 140 1.43 -7.53 1.49
C LEU A 140 1.97 -6.26 2.17
N GLY A 141 3.27 -6.21 2.46
CA GLY A 141 3.92 -5.07 3.12
C GLY A 141 3.81 -3.79 2.29
N PHE A 142 3.95 -3.90 0.96
CA PHE A 142 3.79 -2.78 0.04
C PHE A 142 2.36 -2.21 0.07
N TYR A 143 1.34 -3.07 -0.11
CA TYR A 143 -0.06 -2.63 -0.12
C TYR A 143 -0.53 -2.14 1.26
N ALA A 144 -0.08 -2.77 2.35
CA ALA A 144 -0.40 -2.33 3.71
C ALA A 144 0.15 -0.92 3.99
N SER A 145 1.38 -0.64 3.55
CA SER A 145 1.99 0.69 3.65
C SER A 145 1.26 1.73 2.81
N TRP A 146 0.81 1.35 1.62
CA TRP A 146 0.05 2.23 0.73
C TRP A 146 -1.31 2.59 1.33
N LEU A 147 -2.05 1.60 1.84
CA LEU A 147 -3.37 1.79 2.41
C LEU A 147 -3.30 2.59 3.71
N ARG A 148 -2.28 2.34 4.54
CA ARG A 148 -2.05 3.03 5.81
C ARG A 148 -0.85 3.98 5.74
N HIS A 149 -0.82 4.86 4.75
CA HIS A 149 0.29 5.82 4.53
C HIS A 149 0.63 6.75 5.73
N ARG A 150 -0.22 6.84 6.76
CA ARG A 150 0.04 7.60 8.01
C ARG A 150 0.43 6.73 9.20
N ALA A 151 0.40 5.41 9.06
CA ALA A 151 0.83 4.51 10.11
C ALA A 151 2.36 4.44 10.16
N THR A 152 2.90 4.21 11.36
CA THR A 152 4.33 3.97 11.52
C THR A 152 4.71 2.60 10.94
N THR A 153 5.96 2.43 10.53
CA THR A 153 6.52 1.15 10.09
C THR A 153 6.24 0.03 11.09
N ALA A 154 6.37 0.30 12.39
CA ALA A 154 6.07 -0.65 13.45
C ALA A 154 4.61 -1.12 13.44
N ARG A 155 3.64 -0.22 13.22
CA ARG A 155 2.22 -0.59 13.13
C ARG A 155 1.94 -1.44 11.88
N ILE A 156 2.59 -1.15 10.76
CA ILE A 156 2.44 -1.94 9.53
C ILE A 156 3.06 -3.32 9.72
N MET A 157 4.25 -3.40 10.32
CA MET A 157 4.90 -4.66 10.67
C MET A 157 4.06 -5.49 11.63
N LEU A 158 3.41 -4.87 12.62
CA LEU A 158 2.50 -5.58 13.51
C LEU A 158 1.34 -6.20 12.73
N ILE A 159 0.73 -5.46 11.79
CA ILE A 159 -0.34 -6.02 10.93
C ILE A 159 0.17 -7.20 10.11
N VAL A 160 1.35 -7.05 9.48
CA VAL A 160 1.94 -8.10 8.66
C VAL A 160 2.25 -9.34 9.49
N ALA A 161 2.87 -9.18 10.66
CA ALA A 161 3.17 -10.26 11.58
C ALA A 161 1.89 -10.92 12.10
N SER A 162 0.86 -10.15 12.46
CA SER A 162 -0.43 -10.70 12.88
C SER A 162 -1.11 -11.51 11.77
N ILE A 163 -1.06 -11.05 10.52
CA ILE A 163 -1.56 -11.81 9.38
C ILE A 163 -0.76 -13.10 9.22
N SER A 164 0.57 -13.03 9.29
CA SER A 164 1.42 -14.22 9.16
C SER A 164 1.14 -15.25 10.25
N VAL A 165 1.00 -14.83 11.51
CA VAL A 165 0.66 -15.74 12.61
C VAL A 165 -0.73 -16.32 12.44
N ALA A 166 -1.72 -15.51 12.04
CA ALA A 166 -3.08 -16.00 11.80
C ALA A 166 -3.11 -17.07 10.69
N VAL A 167 -2.29 -16.90 9.67
CA VAL A 167 -2.13 -17.86 8.57
C VAL A 167 -1.55 -19.19 9.06
N GLU A 168 -0.44 -19.15 9.80
CA GLU A 168 0.18 -20.36 10.36
C GLU A 168 -0.76 -21.09 11.32
N VAL A 169 -1.49 -20.34 12.15
CA VAL A 169 -2.50 -20.91 13.06
C VAL A 169 -3.63 -21.57 12.28
N LEU A 170 -4.14 -20.93 11.21
CA LEU A 170 -5.18 -21.52 10.36
C LEU A 170 -4.68 -22.80 9.69
N GLN A 171 -3.46 -22.82 9.17
CA GLN A 171 -2.87 -24.02 8.57
C GLN A 171 -2.72 -25.15 9.58
N GLY A 172 -2.26 -24.83 10.79
CA GLY A 172 -2.13 -25.79 11.89
C GLY A 172 -3.46 -26.31 12.43
N ILE A 173 -4.54 -25.51 12.40
CA ILE A 173 -5.90 -25.93 12.82
C ILE A 173 -6.57 -26.76 11.74
N LEU A 174 -6.51 -26.32 10.49
CA LEU A 174 -7.17 -26.99 9.36
C LEU A 174 -6.43 -28.27 8.92
N GLY A 175 -5.23 -28.52 9.45
CA GLY A 175 -4.43 -29.70 9.13
C GLY A 175 -3.97 -29.74 7.68
N VAL A 176 -3.95 -28.58 7.01
CA VAL A 176 -3.59 -28.47 5.58
C VAL A 176 -2.09 -28.26 5.40
N GLY A 177 -1.31 -28.18 6.48
CA GLY A 177 0.13 -28.00 6.42
C GLY A 177 0.83 -28.14 7.76
N ALA A 178 2.14 -27.93 7.74
CA ALA A 178 2.97 -27.84 8.93
C ALA A 178 3.06 -26.37 9.35
N SER A 179 2.79 -26.08 10.62
CA SER A 179 2.95 -24.73 11.16
C SER A 179 4.40 -24.50 11.53
N ASP A 180 5.01 -23.43 11.02
CA ASP A 180 6.43 -23.16 11.18
C ASP A 180 6.72 -21.74 11.63
N ILE A 181 7.51 -21.59 12.70
CA ILE A 181 7.95 -20.26 13.15
C ILE A 181 8.89 -19.60 12.12
N ASP A 182 9.63 -20.39 11.34
CA ASP A 182 10.50 -19.87 10.27
C ASP A 182 9.68 -19.15 9.20
N ASP A 183 8.49 -19.66 8.89
CA ASP A 183 7.58 -19.06 7.91
C ASP A 183 7.08 -17.69 8.40
N VAL A 184 6.77 -17.54 9.70
CA VAL A 184 6.43 -16.23 10.30
C VAL A 184 7.58 -15.24 10.20
N MET A 185 8.80 -15.69 10.44
CA MET A 185 9.99 -14.85 10.36
C MET A 185 10.25 -14.40 8.91
N LEU A 186 10.18 -15.32 7.95
CA LEU A 186 10.37 -15.03 6.53
C LEU A 186 9.30 -14.10 5.97
N ASN A 187 8.05 -14.31 6.35
CA ASN A 187 6.93 -13.45 6.01
C ASN A 187 7.10 -12.04 6.59
N SER A 188 7.63 -11.93 7.81
CA SER A 188 7.96 -10.63 8.41
C SER A 188 9.08 -9.92 7.64
N VAL A 189 10.12 -10.64 7.22
CA VAL A 189 11.19 -10.09 6.36
C VAL A 189 10.62 -9.61 5.02
N GLY A 190 9.79 -10.40 4.36
CA GLY A 190 9.08 -10.01 3.13
C GLY A 190 8.26 -8.74 3.34
N GLY A 191 7.48 -8.69 4.42
CA GLY A 191 6.71 -7.51 4.81
C GLY A 191 7.55 -6.25 4.93
N PHE A 192 8.69 -6.35 5.62
CA PHE A 192 9.62 -5.24 5.79
C PHE A 192 10.19 -4.75 4.45
N ILE A 193 10.60 -5.66 3.56
CA ILE A 193 11.07 -5.34 2.22
C ILE A 193 9.96 -4.62 1.42
N GLY A 194 8.71 -5.05 1.54
CA GLY A 194 7.56 -4.37 0.92
C GLY A 194 7.35 -2.93 1.40
N ILE A 195 7.48 -2.70 2.71
CA ILE A 195 7.43 -1.34 3.30
C ILE A 195 8.57 -0.48 2.76
N LEU A 196 9.78 -1.03 2.71
CA LEU A 196 10.96 -0.34 2.18
C LEU A 196 10.76 0.02 0.71
N ALA A 197 10.23 -0.89 -0.11
CA ALA A 197 9.96 -0.64 -1.52
C ALA A 197 9.02 0.56 -1.74
N LEU A 198 7.92 0.66 -0.97
CA LEU A 198 7.04 1.83 -1.07
C LEU A 198 7.72 3.10 -0.57
N THR A 199 8.47 3.00 0.52
CA THR A 199 9.20 4.14 1.10
C THR A 199 10.20 4.70 0.09
N LEU A 200 10.99 3.84 -0.55
CA LEU A 200 11.92 4.20 -1.63
C LEU A 200 11.19 4.80 -2.84
N LEU A 201 10.04 4.24 -3.23
CA LEU A 201 9.24 4.78 -4.32
C LEU A 201 8.73 6.19 -4.01
N THR A 202 8.26 6.44 -2.78
CA THR A 202 7.82 7.78 -2.34
C THR A 202 8.97 8.77 -2.21
N ALA A 203 10.15 8.31 -1.78
CA ALA A 203 11.35 9.14 -1.71
C ALA A 203 11.84 9.54 -3.11
N THR A 204 11.80 8.61 -4.06
CA THR A 204 12.23 8.83 -5.45
C THR A 204 11.24 9.72 -6.21
N LEU A 205 9.94 9.48 -6.04
CA LEU A 205 8.89 10.22 -6.72
C LEU A 205 8.41 11.38 -5.84
N ARG A 206 9.04 12.56 -6.02
CA ARG A 206 8.79 13.81 -5.26
C ARG A 206 7.32 14.28 -5.20
N THR A 207 6.42 13.76 -6.04
CA THR A 207 5.02 14.19 -6.09
C THR A 207 4.07 13.02 -5.85
N GLN A 208 3.13 13.18 -4.92
CA GLN A 208 2.11 12.16 -4.59
C GLN A 208 1.25 11.72 -5.78
N SER A 209 1.05 12.59 -6.77
CA SER A 209 0.36 12.24 -8.02
C SER A 209 1.16 11.25 -8.87
N ARG A 210 2.49 11.35 -8.89
CA ARG A 210 3.38 10.43 -9.60
C ARG A 210 3.47 9.10 -8.87
N VAL A 211 3.65 9.10 -7.54
CA VAL A 211 3.62 7.87 -6.73
C VAL A 211 2.34 7.08 -7.02
N ARG A 212 1.18 7.73 -6.90
CA ARG A 212 -0.11 7.07 -7.16
C ARG A 212 -0.26 6.55 -8.58
N SER A 213 0.31 7.24 -9.56
CA SER A 213 0.29 6.80 -10.95
C SER A 213 1.21 5.59 -11.16
N ALA A 214 2.39 5.60 -10.55
CA ALA A 214 3.32 4.47 -10.58
C ALA A 214 2.73 3.24 -9.88
N VAL A 215 2.17 3.39 -8.68
CA VAL A 215 1.49 2.30 -7.97
C VAL A 215 0.34 1.75 -8.80
N ALA A 216 -0.49 2.60 -9.39
CA ALA A 216 -1.58 2.13 -10.25
C ALA A 216 -1.07 1.38 -11.50
N ALA A 217 0.03 1.84 -12.12
CA ALA A 217 0.63 1.15 -13.26
C ALA A 217 1.22 -0.21 -12.86
N LEU A 218 1.97 -0.28 -11.76
CA LEU A 218 2.50 -1.53 -11.20
C LEU A 218 1.37 -2.50 -10.85
N SER A 219 0.30 -2.01 -10.19
CA SER A 219 -0.88 -2.82 -9.89
C SER A 219 -1.56 -3.36 -11.14
N LEU A 220 -1.70 -2.56 -12.21
CA LEU A 220 -2.26 -3.02 -13.49
C LEU A 220 -1.40 -4.10 -14.16
N LEU A 221 -0.08 -3.96 -14.11
CA LEU A 221 0.86 -4.97 -14.62
C LEU A 221 0.83 -6.26 -13.79
N ALA A 222 0.54 -6.17 -12.50
CA ALA A 222 0.46 -7.33 -11.61
C ALA A 222 -0.84 -8.14 -11.78
N ILE A 223 -1.95 -7.53 -12.23
CA ILE A 223 -3.24 -8.21 -12.45
C ILE A 223 -3.11 -9.47 -13.33
N PRO A 224 -2.56 -9.42 -14.56
CA PRO A 224 -2.47 -10.63 -15.39
C PRO A 224 -1.60 -11.71 -14.75
N VAL A 225 -0.56 -11.34 -14.01
CA VAL A 225 0.28 -12.29 -13.26
C VAL A 225 -0.53 -13.00 -12.18
N TRP A 226 -1.26 -12.26 -11.34
CA TRP A 226 -2.09 -12.87 -10.30
C TRP A 226 -3.21 -13.72 -10.88
N CYS A 227 -3.85 -13.28 -11.96
CA CYS A 227 -4.85 -14.06 -12.68
C CYS A 227 -4.27 -15.37 -13.23
N TYR A 228 -3.10 -15.31 -13.89
CA TYR A 228 -2.41 -16.49 -14.40
C TYR A 228 -2.07 -17.47 -13.27
N LEU A 229 -1.47 -16.97 -12.18
CA LEU A 229 -1.12 -17.80 -11.02
C LEU A 229 -2.36 -18.43 -10.36
N LEU A 230 -3.48 -17.68 -10.26
CA LEU A 230 -4.75 -18.22 -9.76
C LEU A 230 -5.26 -19.38 -10.63
N VAL A 231 -5.17 -19.26 -11.96
CA VAL A 231 -5.64 -20.26 -12.93
C VAL A 231 -4.71 -21.47 -12.98
N VAL A 232 -3.38 -21.28 -13.08
CA VAL A 232 -2.42 -22.38 -13.18
C VAL A 232 -2.45 -23.27 -11.94
N ILE A 233 -2.56 -22.67 -10.74
CA ILE A 233 -2.69 -23.45 -9.51
C ILE A 233 -4.05 -24.18 -9.45
N ARG A 234 -5.10 -23.74 -10.18
CA ARG A 234 -6.34 -24.53 -10.30
C ARG A 234 -6.18 -25.77 -11.20
N LEU A 235 -5.17 -25.82 -12.05
CA LEU A 235 -4.93 -26.93 -12.99
C LEU A 235 -3.99 -28.02 -12.43
N HIS A 236 -3.23 -27.70 -11.38
CA HIS A 236 -2.22 -28.60 -10.77
C HIS A 236 -2.62 -29.14 -9.39
N MET A 237 -3.85 -28.88 -8.94
CA MET A 237 -4.48 -29.56 -7.80
C MET A 237 -5.63 -30.42 -8.30
#